data_AF-A0A2Y9EMT4-F1
#
_entry.id   AF-A0A2Y9EMT4-F1
#
_cell.length_a   1.000
_cell.length_b   1.000
_cell.length_c   1.000
_cell.angle_alpha   90.00
_cell.angle_beta   90.00
_cell.angle_gamma   90.00
#
_symmetry.space_group_name_H-M   'P 1'
#
loop_
_entity.id
_entity.type
_entity.pdbx_description
1 polymer ?
#
loop_
_entity_poly.entity_id
_entity_poly.type
_entity_poly.pdbx_seq_one_letter_code
_entity_poly.pdbx_strand_id
1 'polypeptide(L)'
;MASSSQTPPEQPLQVKVVGLFKSSSFQIAKSAAESLKSNYPSKFEDPIIVPVQEFAWDQYLQEKKRELKNEIWEYSSYVMCYINDQLLGDALDLQKWAHKVWDIVDFKPPALYEALAMDYSAKFLRDTKHDFVFLDVSIDFCPIGRLIFELYCDTCPKTCKNFQILCTGKAGFSQSGIRLHYTGSIFHRVVQNGWIQGGDIVAGKGDGGESIYGPTFEDENFSIPHNKRGVLGMVNKGRHSNGSQFYITLQATPYLDRKYVAFGQLIEGTDVLHQLELVPTENERPIQQCVIIDSGELYA
;
A
#
# COMPACT_ATOMS: atom_id res chain seq x y z
N MET A 1 18.10 -0.65 51.27
CA MET A 1 19.08 -0.54 50.18
C MET A 1 19.52 -1.92 49.78
N ALA A 2 19.09 -2.38 48.62
CA ALA A 2 19.73 -3.45 47.84
C ALA A 2 19.33 -3.18 46.40
N SER A 3 20.14 -2.36 45.72
CA SER A 3 20.05 -2.15 44.28
C SER A 3 20.36 -3.48 43.61
N SER A 4 19.34 -4.13 43.04
CA SER A 4 19.56 -5.25 42.14
C SER A 4 20.21 -4.71 40.87
N SER A 5 21.54 -4.71 40.84
CA SER A 5 22.32 -4.53 39.62
C SER A 5 21.97 -5.70 38.70
N GLN A 6 21.03 -5.49 37.78
CA GLN A 6 20.83 -6.39 36.65
C GLN A 6 22.15 -6.41 35.88
N THR A 7 22.81 -7.56 35.90
CA THR A 7 23.96 -7.84 35.03
C THR A 7 23.57 -7.46 33.60
N PRO A 8 24.38 -6.68 32.89
CA PRO A 8 24.06 -6.33 31.52
C PRO A 8 23.94 -7.59 30.66
N PRO A 9 23.05 -7.62 29.65
CA PRO A 9 22.85 -8.80 28.82
C PRO A 9 24.17 -9.25 28.18
N GLU A 10 24.37 -10.58 28.13
CA GLU A 10 25.59 -11.23 27.58
C GLU A 10 25.82 -10.92 26.09
N GLN A 11 24.76 -10.53 25.38
CA GLN A 11 24.80 -10.08 23.98
C GLN A 11 24.06 -8.74 23.84
N PRO A 12 24.48 -7.86 22.92
CA PRO A 12 23.75 -6.64 22.62
C PRO A 12 22.31 -6.96 22.19
N LEU A 13 21.36 -6.14 22.64
CA LEU A 13 19.95 -6.28 22.29
C LEU A 13 19.70 -5.72 20.89
N GLN A 14 18.91 -6.42 20.10
CA GLN A 14 18.42 -5.95 18.82
C GLN A 14 17.00 -5.40 18.99
N VAL A 15 16.84 -4.09 18.79
CA VAL A 15 15.52 -3.46 18.69
C VAL A 15 15.08 -3.50 17.23
N LYS A 16 13.84 -3.90 16.99
CA LYS A 16 13.21 -3.85 15.67
C LYS A 16 11.86 -3.14 15.75
N VAL A 17 11.62 -2.20 14.84
CA VAL A 17 10.41 -1.40 14.74
C VAL A 17 9.82 -1.60 13.35
N VAL A 18 8.61 -2.14 13.27
CA VAL A 18 7.86 -2.29 12.01
C VAL A 18 6.59 -1.48 12.12
N GLY A 19 6.31 -0.56 11.20
CA GLY A 19 5.10 0.25 11.31
C GLY A 19 4.81 1.17 10.14
N LEU A 20 3.59 1.70 10.13
CA LEU A 20 3.10 2.64 9.14
C LEU A 20 3.91 3.92 9.19
N PHE A 21 4.66 4.23 8.13
CA PHE A 21 5.62 5.34 8.19
C PHE A 21 4.97 6.73 8.36
N LYS A 22 3.69 6.87 7.96
CA LYS A 22 2.89 8.09 8.13
C LYS A 22 2.37 8.28 9.56
N SER A 23 2.48 7.27 10.41
CA SER A 23 1.98 7.35 11.78
C SER A 23 3.00 8.03 12.69
N SER A 24 2.51 8.88 13.60
CA SER A 24 3.34 9.46 14.66
C SER A 24 3.87 8.39 15.60
N SER A 25 3.08 7.33 15.86
CA SER A 25 3.51 6.18 16.69
C SER A 25 4.75 5.49 16.12
N PHE A 26 4.85 5.32 14.80
CA PHE A 26 6.07 4.79 14.18
C PHE A 26 7.29 5.68 14.44
N GLN A 27 7.14 7.01 14.32
CA GLN A 27 8.24 7.94 14.59
C GLN A 27 8.63 7.95 16.07
N ILE A 28 7.66 7.80 16.98
CA ILE A 28 7.90 7.65 18.42
C ILE A 28 8.74 6.39 18.69
N ALA A 29 8.32 5.25 18.17
CA ALA A 29 9.03 3.98 18.35
C ALA A 29 10.44 4.01 17.75
N LYS A 30 10.57 4.56 16.54
CA LYS A 30 11.86 4.77 15.88
C LYS A 30 12.79 5.63 16.72
N SER A 31 12.31 6.78 17.19
CA SER A 31 13.07 7.68 18.07
C SER A 31 13.53 6.99 19.35
N ALA A 32 12.67 6.19 19.98
CA ALA A 32 13.03 5.41 21.17
C ALA A 32 14.13 4.38 20.87
N ALA A 33 14.01 3.64 19.76
CA ALA A 33 15.01 2.65 19.33
C ALA A 33 16.37 3.29 19.04
N GLU A 34 16.40 4.41 18.32
CA GLU A 34 17.62 5.18 18.04
C GLU A 34 18.24 5.75 19.32
N SER A 35 17.41 6.23 20.26
CA SER A 35 17.88 6.74 21.56
C SER A 35 18.55 5.64 22.39
N LEU A 36 18.01 4.41 22.39
CA LEU A 36 18.62 3.26 23.07
C LEU A 36 20.02 2.97 22.55
N LYS A 37 20.17 2.90 21.21
CA LYS A 37 21.48 2.69 20.59
C LYS A 37 22.46 3.82 20.86
N SER A 38 22.02 5.07 20.76
CA SER A 38 22.88 6.24 20.94
C SER A 38 23.41 6.36 22.37
N ASN A 39 22.55 6.13 23.38
CA ASN A 39 22.95 6.21 24.79
C ASN A 39 23.74 4.99 25.27
N TYR A 40 23.46 3.80 24.70
CA TYR A 40 24.07 2.54 25.12
C TYR A 40 24.63 1.75 23.93
N PRO A 41 25.65 2.26 23.21
CA PRO A 41 26.10 1.70 21.93
C PRO A 41 26.66 0.27 22.00
N SER A 42 27.16 -0.16 23.17
CA SER A 42 27.66 -1.52 23.43
C SER A 42 26.58 -2.48 23.93
N LYS A 43 25.38 -1.98 24.27
CA LYS A 43 24.26 -2.78 24.76
C LYS A 43 23.20 -3.02 23.70
N PHE A 44 23.27 -2.30 22.59
CA PHE A 44 22.32 -2.40 21.49
C PHE A 44 23.05 -2.55 20.16
N GLU A 45 22.50 -3.39 19.29
CA GLU A 45 22.79 -3.35 17.86
C GLU A 45 22.09 -2.17 17.19
N ASP A 46 22.49 -1.85 15.96
CA ASP A 46 21.79 -0.82 15.18
C ASP A 46 20.32 -1.22 14.97
N PRO A 47 19.35 -0.34 15.26
CA PRO A 47 17.96 -0.70 15.25
C PRO A 47 17.48 -1.05 13.83
N ILE A 48 16.70 -2.13 13.72
CA ILE A 48 16.08 -2.53 12.45
C ILE A 48 14.77 -1.76 12.30
N ILE A 49 14.77 -0.73 11.46
CA ILE A 49 13.59 0.11 11.19
C ILE A 49 12.97 -0.31 9.86
N VAL A 50 11.75 -0.84 9.91
CA VAL A 50 10.99 -1.33 8.75
C VAL A 50 9.76 -0.44 8.54
N PRO A 51 9.90 0.65 7.76
CA PRO A 51 8.76 1.48 7.36
C PRO A 51 7.86 0.71 6.39
N VAL A 52 6.56 0.78 6.58
CA VAL A 52 5.58 0.18 5.65
C VAL A 52 4.47 1.17 5.27
N GLN A 53 3.90 0.99 4.08
CA GLN A 53 2.69 1.68 3.61
C GLN A 53 1.44 1.05 4.26
N GLU A 54 0.29 1.74 4.23
CA GLU A 54 -0.97 1.27 4.84
C GLU A 54 -1.34 -0.14 4.35
N PHE A 55 -1.35 -0.33 3.04
CA PHE A 55 -1.74 -1.62 2.47
C PHE A 55 -0.81 -2.77 2.88
N ALA A 56 0.49 -2.50 2.96
CA ALA A 56 1.48 -3.48 3.41
C ALA A 56 1.41 -3.71 4.93
N TRP A 57 1.05 -2.69 5.71
CA TRP A 57 0.81 -2.79 7.14
C TRP A 57 -0.36 -3.70 7.46
N ASP A 58 -1.47 -3.57 6.74
CA ASP A 58 -2.64 -4.42 6.96
C ASP A 58 -2.36 -5.89 6.65
N GLN A 59 -1.63 -6.16 5.56
CA GLN A 59 -1.14 -7.51 5.24
C GLN A 59 -0.23 -8.05 6.35
N TYR A 60 0.74 -7.25 6.78
CA TYR A 60 1.67 -7.61 7.86
C TYR A 60 0.92 -7.93 9.16
N LEU A 61 -0.06 -7.11 9.53
CA LEU A 61 -0.88 -7.34 10.72
C LEU A 61 -1.70 -8.63 10.62
N GLN A 62 -2.29 -8.94 9.46
CA GLN A 62 -3.03 -10.18 9.25
C GLN A 62 -2.13 -11.42 9.39
N GLU A 63 -0.91 -11.37 8.84
CA GLU A 63 0.08 -12.43 8.99
C GLU A 63 0.49 -12.61 10.46
N LYS A 64 0.77 -11.51 11.17
CA LYS A 64 1.16 -11.55 12.59
C LYS A 64 0.04 -12.05 13.50
N LYS A 65 -1.22 -11.67 13.24
CA LYS A 65 -2.39 -12.21 13.95
C LYS A 65 -2.50 -13.73 13.79
N ARG A 66 -2.15 -14.27 12.63
CA ARG A 66 -2.14 -15.72 12.37
C ARG A 66 -0.98 -16.43 13.09
N GLU A 67 0.20 -15.84 13.10
CA GLU A 67 1.39 -16.40 13.75
C GLU A 67 1.27 -16.44 15.28
N LEU A 68 0.76 -15.36 15.88
CA LEU A 68 0.79 -15.13 17.32
C LEU A 68 -0.46 -15.66 18.05
N LYS A 69 -1.41 -16.27 17.32
CA LYS A 69 -2.68 -16.82 17.84
C LYS A 69 -3.45 -15.77 18.67
N ASN A 70 -4.43 -16.19 19.49
CA ASN A 70 -5.44 -15.35 20.14
C ASN A 70 -4.95 -14.21 21.07
N GLU A 71 -3.66 -13.89 21.13
CA GLU A 71 -3.09 -12.82 21.97
C GLU A 71 -3.22 -11.40 21.34
N ILE A 72 -3.58 -11.29 20.05
CA ILE A 72 -3.48 -10.03 19.27
C ILE A 72 -4.83 -9.56 18.69
N TRP A 73 -5.96 -10.10 19.18
CA TRP A 73 -7.28 -9.76 18.62
C TRP A 73 -7.60 -8.25 18.64
N GLU A 74 -7.02 -7.51 19.59
CA GLU A 74 -7.27 -6.07 19.78
C GLU A 74 -6.10 -5.16 19.36
N TYR A 75 -5.10 -5.66 18.63
CA TYR A 75 -3.97 -4.82 18.22
C TYR A 75 -4.43 -3.73 17.24
N SER A 76 -4.46 -2.50 17.72
CA SER A 76 -4.98 -1.31 17.03
C SER A 76 -3.91 -0.25 16.74
N SER A 77 -2.67 -0.49 17.17
CA SER A 77 -1.56 0.42 16.90
C SER A 77 -1.05 0.26 15.47
N TYR A 78 -0.40 1.31 14.97
CA TYR A 78 0.23 1.36 13.64
C TYR A 78 1.72 0.99 13.65
N VAL A 79 2.23 0.47 14.76
CA VAL A 79 3.64 0.09 14.90
C VAL A 79 3.82 -1.04 15.90
N MET A 80 4.54 -2.09 15.51
CA MET A 80 4.98 -3.20 16.36
C MET A 80 6.47 -3.10 16.68
N CYS A 81 6.81 -3.21 17.96
CA CYS A 81 8.17 -3.17 18.47
C CYS A 81 8.59 -4.54 18.97
N TYR A 82 9.83 -4.94 18.68
CA TYR A 82 10.40 -6.23 19.07
C TYR A 82 11.76 -6.03 19.73
N ILE A 83 12.07 -6.88 20.71
CA ILE A 83 13.40 -7.02 21.31
C ILE A 83 13.87 -8.45 21.06
N ASN A 84 15.00 -8.63 20.36
CA ASN A 84 15.53 -9.95 19.97
C ASN A 84 14.44 -10.85 19.35
N ASP A 85 13.69 -10.30 18.39
CA ASP A 85 12.55 -10.92 17.69
C ASP A 85 11.33 -11.31 18.55
N GLN A 86 11.34 -11.02 19.86
CA GLN A 86 10.17 -11.17 20.71
C GLN A 86 9.33 -9.88 20.68
N LEU A 87 8.02 -10.02 20.48
CA LEU A 87 7.09 -8.89 20.46
C LEU A 87 7.07 -8.21 21.84
N LEU A 88 7.44 -6.94 21.86
CA LEU A 88 7.36 -6.09 23.05
C LEU A 88 5.98 -5.43 23.19
N GLY A 89 5.42 -4.99 22.07
CA GLY A 89 4.16 -4.24 22.04
C GLY A 89 4.18 -3.10 21.02
N ASP A 90 3.55 -1.98 21.35
CA ASP A 90 3.52 -0.78 20.52
C ASP A 90 4.61 0.26 20.89
N ALA A 91 4.48 1.48 20.37
CA ALA A 91 5.38 2.59 20.68
C ALA A 91 5.40 2.96 22.17
N LEU A 92 4.25 2.93 22.85
CA LEU A 92 4.14 3.27 24.26
C LEU A 92 4.77 2.18 25.12
N ASP A 93 4.59 0.91 24.75
CA ASP A 93 5.25 -0.21 25.43
C ASP A 93 6.77 -0.13 25.30
N LEU A 94 7.27 0.23 24.12
CA LEU A 94 8.71 0.47 23.91
C LEU A 94 9.23 1.63 24.77
N GLN A 95 8.52 2.74 24.84
CA GLN A 95 8.91 3.88 25.70
C GLN A 95 8.90 3.51 27.19
N LYS A 96 7.87 2.80 27.65
CA LYS A 96 7.78 2.33 29.04
C LYS A 96 8.94 1.39 29.38
N TRP A 97 9.26 0.47 28.48
CA TRP A 97 10.39 -0.45 28.66
C TRP A 97 11.73 0.29 28.66
N ALA A 98 11.95 1.22 27.71
CA ALA A 98 13.15 2.04 27.63
C ALA A 98 13.37 2.88 28.89
N HIS A 99 12.30 3.49 29.42
CA HIS A 99 12.38 4.23 30.68
C HIS A 99 12.69 3.31 31.86
N LYS A 100 11.92 2.22 32.02
CA LYS A 100 12.03 1.35 33.19
C LYS A 100 13.38 0.62 33.29
N VAL A 101 13.94 0.20 32.15
CA VAL A 101 15.14 -0.64 32.10
C VAL A 101 16.41 0.17 31.84
N TRP A 102 16.31 1.26 31.07
CA TRP A 102 17.47 2.00 30.57
C TRP A 102 17.46 3.48 30.96
N ASP A 103 16.48 3.92 31.77
CA ASP A 103 16.31 5.32 32.21
C ASP A 103 16.27 6.32 31.04
N ILE A 104 15.77 5.88 29.88
CA ILE A 104 15.59 6.74 28.71
C ILE A 104 14.21 7.36 28.74
N VAL A 105 14.16 8.69 28.67
CA VAL A 105 12.92 9.46 28.58
C VAL A 105 12.92 10.28 27.31
N ASP A 106 11.86 10.16 26.51
CA ASP A 106 11.66 10.99 25.33
C ASP A 106 10.77 12.19 25.68
N PHE A 107 11.34 13.40 25.67
CA PHE A 107 10.64 14.64 26.01
C PHE A 107 10.10 15.38 24.78
N LYS A 108 10.19 14.77 23.58
CA LYS A 108 9.71 15.40 22.35
C LYS A 108 8.18 15.59 22.41
N PRO A 109 7.66 16.77 22.01
CA PRO A 109 6.23 17.01 21.99
C PRO A 109 5.55 16.20 20.87
N PRO A 110 4.27 15.81 21.02
CA PRO A 110 3.52 15.08 19.99
C PRO A 110 3.58 15.72 18.59
N ALA A 111 3.46 17.05 18.52
CA ALA A 111 3.52 17.81 17.27
C ALA A 111 4.85 17.63 16.52
N LEU A 112 5.95 17.34 17.21
CA LEU A 112 7.23 17.06 16.55
C LEU A 112 7.19 15.71 15.83
N TYR A 113 6.54 14.69 16.40
CA TYR A 113 6.41 13.39 15.73
C TYR A 113 5.46 13.44 14.53
N GLU A 114 4.41 14.25 14.60
CA GLU A 114 3.55 14.52 13.46
C GLU A 114 4.34 15.16 12.32
N ALA A 115 5.13 16.21 12.63
CA ALA A 115 6.00 16.84 11.64
C ALA A 115 7.04 15.88 11.06
N LEU A 116 7.66 15.03 11.89
CA LEU A 116 8.60 13.99 11.44
C LEU A 116 7.92 12.95 10.54
N ALA A 117 6.69 12.55 10.87
CA ALA A 117 5.95 11.59 10.05
C ALA A 117 5.60 12.19 8.68
N MET A 118 5.21 13.47 8.65
CA MET A 118 4.97 14.20 7.40
C MET A 118 6.23 14.34 6.55
N ASP A 119 7.36 14.75 7.15
CA ASP A 119 8.64 14.88 6.43
C ASP A 119 9.13 13.53 5.91
N TYR A 120 9.06 12.49 6.74
CA TYR A 120 9.44 11.14 6.36
C TYR A 120 8.58 10.63 5.19
N SER A 121 7.26 10.82 5.26
CA SER A 121 6.35 10.47 4.17
C SER A 121 6.73 11.19 2.88
N ALA A 122 6.88 12.52 2.93
CA ALA A 122 7.23 13.31 1.76
C ALA A 122 8.59 12.89 1.17
N LYS A 123 9.57 12.61 2.02
CA LYS A 123 10.88 12.11 1.59
C LYS A 123 10.79 10.72 0.96
N PHE A 124 10.12 9.77 1.62
CA PHE A 124 9.93 8.41 1.12
C PHE A 124 9.32 8.42 -0.28
N LEU A 125 8.24 9.17 -0.46
CA LEU A 125 7.54 9.30 -1.75
C LEU A 125 8.45 9.90 -2.82
N ARG A 126 9.20 10.97 -2.51
CA ARG A 126 10.17 11.57 -3.45
C ARG A 126 11.28 10.59 -3.84
N ASP A 127 11.77 9.80 -2.89
CA ASP A 127 12.92 8.91 -3.10
C ASP A 127 12.56 7.69 -3.99
N THR A 128 11.29 7.28 -4.04
CA THR A 128 10.85 6.18 -4.94
C THR A 128 11.02 6.50 -6.43
N LYS A 129 11.01 7.78 -6.81
CA LYS A 129 10.94 8.23 -8.23
C LYS A 129 9.77 7.62 -9.02
N HIS A 130 8.77 7.11 -8.30
CA HIS A 130 7.56 6.55 -8.87
C HIS A 130 6.46 7.60 -8.92
N ASP A 131 5.54 7.41 -9.85
CA ASP A 131 4.35 8.24 -9.94
C ASP A 131 3.26 7.66 -9.04
N PHE A 132 2.50 8.55 -8.40
CA PHE A 132 1.38 8.17 -7.54
C PHE A 132 0.09 8.71 -8.11
N VAL A 133 -0.89 7.83 -8.25
CA VAL A 133 -2.20 8.16 -8.80
C VAL A 133 -3.29 7.70 -7.85
N PHE A 134 -4.46 8.32 -7.95
CA PHE A 134 -5.61 7.94 -7.13
C PHE A 134 -6.86 7.69 -7.95
N LEU A 135 -7.75 6.87 -7.40
CA LEU A 135 -9.12 6.66 -7.86
C LEU A 135 -10.05 6.85 -6.66
N ASP A 136 -10.93 7.84 -6.70
CA ASP A 136 -12.03 7.98 -5.75
C ASP A 136 -13.21 7.13 -6.20
N VAL A 137 -13.76 6.35 -5.28
CA VAL A 137 -14.72 5.31 -5.59
C VAL A 137 -16.02 5.54 -4.84
N SER A 138 -17.13 5.27 -5.52
CA SER A 138 -18.45 5.15 -4.92
C SER A 138 -19.06 3.79 -5.22
N ILE A 139 -19.92 3.32 -4.32
CA ILE A 139 -20.86 2.24 -4.57
C ILE A 139 -22.24 2.88 -4.64
N ASP A 140 -22.91 2.70 -5.77
CA ASP A 140 -24.09 3.45 -6.21
C ASP A 140 -23.83 4.96 -6.15
N PHE A 141 -24.43 5.67 -5.19
CA PHE A 141 -24.26 7.12 -5.01
C PHE A 141 -23.52 7.48 -3.72
N CYS A 142 -22.92 6.48 -3.05
CA CYS A 142 -22.24 6.65 -1.78
C CYS A 142 -20.72 6.57 -2.00
N PRO A 143 -19.97 7.68 -1.88
CA PRO A 143 -18.52 7.66 -1.85
C PRO A 143 -18.02 6.76 -0.72
N ILE A 144 -17.16 5.80 -1.02
CA ILE A 144 -16.61 4.85 -0.05
C ILE A 144 -15.14 5.13 0.29
N GLY A 145 -14.47 5.97 -0.49
CA GLY A 145 -13.11 6.43 -0.23
C GLY A 145 -12.22 6.42 -1.47
N ARG A 146 -10.92 6.46 -1.23
CA ARG A 146 -9.87 6.59 -2.25
C ARG A 146 -8.98 5.35 -2.30
N LEU A 147 -8.62 4.92 -3.49
CA LEU A 147 -7.53 4.00 -3.76
C LEU A 147 -6.32 4.80 -4.22
N ILE A 148 -5.14 4.61 -3.62
CA ILE A 148 -3.90 5.25 -4.04
C ILE A 148 -2.93 4.18 -4.53
N PHE A 149 -2.41 4.37 -5.74
CA PHE A 149 -1.48 3.46 -6.38
C PHE A 149 -0.10 4.09 -6.54
N GLU A 150 0.91 3.27 -6.32
CA GLU A 150 2.28 3.51 -6.76
C GLU A 150 2.50 2.83 -8.11
N LEU A 151 3.02 3.58 -9.08
CA LEU A 151 3.31 3.10 -10.43
C LEU A 151 4.81 2.85 -10.59
N TYR A 152 5.19 1.64 -10.99
CA TYR A 152 6.58 1.22 -11.16
C TYR A 152 7.15 1.71 -12.50
N CYS A 153 7.26 3.04 -12.64
CA CYS A 153 7.66 3.73 -13.87
C CYS A 153 9.11 3.42 -14.30
N ASP A 154 9.96 2.96 -13.38
CA ASP A 154 11.32 2.51 -13.66
C ASP A 154 11.34 1.19 -14.46
N THR A 155 10.32 0.35 -14.25
CA THR A 155 10.18 -0.99 -14.81
C THR A 155 9.26 -0.97 -16.03
N CYS A 156 8.08 -0.36 -15.91
CA CYS A 156 7.03 -0.32 -16.94
C CYS A 156 6.66 1.13 -17.35
N PRO A 157 7.59 1.96 -17.84
CA PRO A 157 7.33 3.38 -18.11
C PRO A 157 6.17 3.63 -19.08
N LYS A 158 6.04 2.84 -20.15
CA LYS A 158 4.96 3.02 -21.14
C LYS A 158 3.59 2.67 -20.55
N THR A 159 3.52 1.55 -19.84
CA THR A 159 2.30 1.07 -19.19
C THR A 159 1.85 2.03 -18.08
N CYS A 160 2.79 2.47 -17.24
CA CYS A 160 2.53 3.45 -16.19
C CYS A 160 2.05 4.78 -16.78
N LYS A 161 2.68 5.25 -17.86
CA LYS A 161 2.26 6.50 -18.51
C LYS A 161 0.85 6.42 -19.09
N ASN A 162 0.49 5.29 -19.70
CA ASN A 162 -0.88 5.05 -20.14
C ASN A 162 -1.88 5.17 -18.99
N PHE A 163 -1.62 4.46 -17.89
CA PHE A 163 -2.51 4.46 -16.73
C PHE A 163 -2.62 5.85 -16.07
N GLN A 164 -1.49 6.55 -15.88
CA GLN A 164 -1.44 7.89 -15.31
C GLN A 164 -2.23 8.91 -16.14
N ILE A 165 -2.07 8.89 -17.46
CA ILE A 165 -2.79 9.83 -18.33
C ILE A 165 -4.29 9.51 -18.36
N LEU A 166 -4.67 8.23 -18.31
CA LEU A 166 -6.07 7.83 -18.15
C LEU A 166 -6.63 8.21 -16.78
N CYS A 167 -5.82 8.26 -15.72
CA CYS A 167 -6.26 8.80 -14.42
C CYS A 167 -6.50 10.32 -14.49
N THR A 168 -5.64 11.07 -15.17
CA THR A 168 -5.73 12.54 -15.20
C THR A 168 -6.64 13.11 -16.28
N GLY A 169 -6.94 12.33 -17.32
CA GLY A 169 -7.71 12.79 -18.47
C GLY A 169 -6.98 13.79 -19.37
N LYS A 170 -5.67 14.03 -19.15
CA LYS A 170 -4.87 15.05 -19.85
C LYS A 170 -4.79 14.82 -21.37
N ALA A 171 -4.99 13.59 -21.85
CA ALA A 171 -5.00 13.26 -23.28
C ALA A 171 -6.29 13.68 -24.01
N GLY A 172 -7.36 14.03 -23.30
CA GLY A 172 -8.63 14.41 -23.92
C GLY A 172 -9.33 13.24 -24.59
N PHE A 173 -9.39 13.24 -25.92
CA PHE A 173 -10.10 12.25 -26.72
C PHE A 173 -9.15 11.48 -27.64
N SER A 174 -9.41 10.19 -27.82
CA SER A 174 -8.73 9.37 -28.82
C SER A 174 -9.17 9.76 -30.24
N GLN A 175 -8.47 9.23 -31.26
CA GLN A 175 -8.85 9.40 -32.67
C GLN A 175 -10.25 8.83 -32.97
N SER A 176 -10.67 7.82 -32.22
CA SER A 176 -12.01 7.21 -32.29
C SER A 176 -13.09 8.02 -31.57
N GLY A 177 -12.74 9.17 -30.99
CA GLY A 177 -13.67 10.03 -30.24
C GLY A 177 -13.97 9.55 -28.81
N ILE A 178 -13.21 8.59 -28.28
CA ILE A 178 -13.38 8.08 -26.92
C ILE A 178 -12.67 9.02 -25.94
N ARG A 179 -13.35 9.41 -24.86
CA ARG A 179 -12.72 10.20 -23.79
C ARG A 179 -11.72 9.32 -23.03
N LEU A 180 -10.45 9.70 -23.06
CA LEU A 180 -9.35 8.96 -22.42
C LEU A 180 -9.25 9.33 -20.93
N HIS A 181 -10.23 8.91 -20.14
CA HIS A 181 -10.31 9.24 -18.71
C HIS A 181 -11.03 8.16 -17.90
N TYR A 182 -10.53 7.82 -16.70
CA TYR A 182 -11.16 6.84 -15.82
C TYR A 182 -12.35 7.39 -15.04
N THR A 183 -12.41 8.70 -14.75
CA THR A 183 -13.58 9.29 -14.08
C THR A 183 -14.86 9.03 -14.88
N GLY A 184 -15.84 8.42 -14.21
CA GLY A 184 -17.12 7.97 -14.77
C GLY A 184 -17.13 6.51 -15.23
N SER A 185 -15.97 5.86 -15.35
CA SER A 185 -15.89 4.42 -15.63
C SER A 185 -16.19 3.60 -14.36
N ILE A 186 -16.48 2.32 -14.55
CA ILE A 186 -16.92 1.43 -13.47
C ILE A 186 -15.96 0.26 -13.26
N PHE A 187 -16.01 -0.34 -12.07
CA PHE A 187 -15.54 -1.70 -11.85
C PHE A 187 -16.63 -2.67 -12.32
N HIS A 188 -16.46 -3.21 -13.53
CA HIS A 188 -17.48 -4.02 -14.19
C HIS A 188 -17.40 -5.51 -13.88
N ARG A 189 -16.34 -5.97 -13.20
CA ARG A 189 -16.13 -7.38 -12.87
C ARG A 189 -15.35 -7.56 -11.57
N VAL A 190 -15.83 -8.45 -10.70
CA VAL A 190 -15.19 -8.88 -9.44
C VAL A 190 -15.12 -10.40 -9.44
N VAL A 191 -13.90 -10.93 -9.53
CA VAL A 191 -13.61 -12.36 -9.40
C VAL A 191 -13.20 -12.62 -7.96
N GLN A 192 -14.08 -13.25 -7.17
CA GLN A 192 -13.78 -13.59 -5.78
C GLN A 192 -12.50 -14.43 -5.69
N ASN A 193 -11.65 -14.11 -4.72
CA ASN A 193 -10.31 -14.73 -4.57
C ASN A 193 -9.46 -14.62 -5.85
N GLY A 194 -9.68 -13.59 -6.67
CA GLY A 194 -8.94 -13.35 -7.89
C GLY A 194 -8.52 -11.90 -7.99
N TRP A 195 -9.34 -11.11 -8.67
CA TRP A 195 -9.10 -9.70 -8.91
C TRP A 195 -10.41 -8.94 -9.09
N ILE A 196 -10.37 -7.64 -8.85
CA ILE A 196 -11.39 -6.70 -9.32
C ILE A 196 -10.88 -6.02 -10.59
N GLN A 197 -11.76 -5.77 -11.55
CA GLN A 197 -11.44 -5.24 -12.86
C GLN A 197 -12.32 -4.03 -13.19
N GLY A 198 -11.68 -3.00 -13.76
CA GLY A 198 -12.33 -1.79 -14.23
C GLY A 198 -11.62 -1.21 -15.46
N GLY A 199 -11.88 0.06 -15.75
CA GLY A 199 -11.18 0.80 -16.81
C GLY A 199 -11.70 0.55 -18.22
N ASP A 200 -12.88 -0.07 -18.39
CA ASP A 200 -13.62 0.06 -19.65
C ASP A 200 -14.26 1.45 -19.69
N ILE A 201 -13.52 2.40 -20.28
CA ILE A 201 -13.87 3.82 -20.40
C ILE A 201 -14.93 4.10 -21.47
N VAL A 202 -15.52 3.07 -22.09
CA VAL A 202 -16.51 3.21 -23.16
C VAL A 202 -17.90 2.84 -22.67
N ALA A 203 -18.11 1.58 -22.29
CA ALA A 203 -19.45 1.06 -21.98
C ALA A 203 -19.54 0.31 -20.64
N GLY A 204 -18.42 0.06 -19.96
CA GLY A 204 -18.41 -0.70 -18.70
C GLY A 204 -18.88 -2.15 -18.86
N LYS A 205 -18.69 -2.75 -20.04
CA LYS A 205 -19.07 -4.14 -20.35
C LYS A 205 -17.87 -5.08 -20.37
N GLY A 206 -16.65 -4.54 -20.38
CA GLY A 206 -15.40 -5.28 -20.42
C GLY A 206 -14.93 -5.63 -21.82
N ASP A 207 -15.62 -5.18 -22.87
CA ASP A 207 -15.24 -5.37 -24.27
C ASP A 207 -14.69 -4.09 -24.93
N GLY A 208 -14.76 -2.94 -24.27
CA GLY A 208 -14.28 -1.65 -24.77
C GLY A 208 -12.96 -1.16 -24.14
N GLY A 209 -12.66 0.10 -24.41
CA GLY A 209 -11.48 0.81 -23.92
C GLY A 209 -10.37 0.97 -24.95
N GLU A 210 -9.62 2.06 -24.85
CA GLU A 210 -8.46 2.36 -25.70
C GLU A 210 -7.31 2.92 -24.85
N SER A 211 -6.08 2.66 -25.28
CA SER A 211 -4.90 3.26 -24.66
C SER A 211 -4.66 4.68 -25.17
N ILE A 212 -3.79 5.42 -24.50
CA ILE A 212 -3.35 6.74 -24.96
C ILE A 212 -2.52 6.68 -26.26
N TYR A 213 -2.09 5.47 -26.67
CA TYR A 213 -1.28 5.23 -27.85
C TYR A 213 -2.10 4.74 -29.05
N GLY A 214 -3.42 4.60 -28.90
CA GLY A 214 -4.33 4.00 -29.88
C GLY A 214 -5.12 2.84 -29.28
N PRO A 215 -5.76 1.99 -30.11
CA PRO A 215 -6.66 0.95 -29.63
C PRO A 215 -6.02 0.00 -28.61
N THR A 216 -4.78 -0.43 -28.87
CA THR A 216 -4.00 -1.26 -27.95
C THR A 216 -2.50 -0.96 -28.05
N PHE A 217 -1.73 -1.43 -27.07
CA PHE A 217 -0.26 -1.42 -27.06
C PHE A 217 0.32 -2.74 -26.53
N GLU A 218 1.61 -2.92 -26.75
CA GLU A 218 2.37 -4.12 -26.47
C GLU A 218 2.57 -4.41 -24.97
N ASP A 219 2.72 -5.69 -24.61
CA ASP A 219 3.21 -6.10 -23.29
C ASP A 219 4.66 -5.60 -23.11
N GLU A 220 4.88 -4.73 -22.11
CA GLU A 220 6.16 -4.06 -21.91
C GLU A 220 7.20 -4.96 -21.24
N ASN A 221 6.86 -5.57 -20.09
CA ASN A 221 7.65 -6.61 -19.44
C ASN A 221 6.81 -7.42 -18.44
N PHE A 222 7.42 -8.47 -17.88
CA PHE A 222 6.80 -9.36 -16.89
C PHE A 222 7.68 -9.51 -15.64
N SER A 223 8.43 -8.46 -15.28
CA SER A 223 9.39 -8.48 -14.17
C SER A 223 8.72 -8.42 -12.80
N ILE A 224 7.52 -7.84 -12.72
CA ILE A 224 6.75 -7.70 -11.49
C ILE A 224 5.85 -8.93 -11.32
N PRO A 225 5.98 -9.70 -10.23
CA PRO A 225 5.17 -10.89 -9.99
C PRO A 225 3.81 -10.57 -9.36
N HIS A 226 2.82 -11.42 -9.63
CA HIS A 226 1.49 -11.35 -9.00
C HIS A 226 1.47 -12.14 -7.67
N ASN A 227 2.39 -11.82 -6.77
CA ASN A 227 2.67 -12.63 -5.58
C ASN A 227 1.89 -12.20 -4.32
N LYS A 228 1.08 -11.14 -4.40
CA LYS A 228 0.38 -10.55 -3.26
C LYS A 228 -0.92 -9.89 -3.70
N ARG A 229 -1.80 -9.63 -2.74
CA ARG A 229 -2.98 -8.77 -2.92
C ARG A 229 -2.53 -7.33 -3.23
N GLY A 230 -3.33 -6.59 -4.00
CA GLY A 230 -3.12 -5.17 -4.30
C GLY A 230 -2.21 -4.89 -5.50
N VAL A 231 -1.68 -5.91 -6.17
CA VAL A 231 -0.94 -5.73 -7.45
C VAL A 231 -1.89 -5.16 -8.50
N LEU A 232 -1.46 -4.08 -9.15
CA LEU A 232 -2.13 -3.41 -10.26
C LEU A 232 -1.55 -3.92 -11.59
N GLY A 233 -2.42 -4.39 -12.48
CA GLY A 233 -2.01 -4.93 -13.77
C GLY A 233 -2.98 -4.62 -14.91
N MET A 234 -2.50 -4.77 -16.14
CA MET A 234 -3.27 -4.51 -17.36
C MET A 234 -4.07 -5.74 -17.79
N VAL A 235 -5.34 -5.54 -18.09
CA VAL A 235 -6.15 -6.55 -18.78
C VAL A 235 -5.79 -6.51 -20.27
N ASN A 236 -5.65 -7.70 -20.87
CA ASN A 236 -5.47 -7.86 -22.31
C ASN A 236 -6.41 -8.93 -22.88
N LYS A 237 -6.60 -8.93 -24.19
CA LYS A 237 -7.36 -9.93 -24.97
C LYS A 237 -6.41 -10.87 -25.72
N GLY A 238 -5.27 -11.18 -25.12
CA GLY A 238 -4.14 -11.86 -25.77
C GLY A 238 -2.87 -11.01 -25.74
N ARG A 239 -1.75 -11.59 -26.19
CA ARG A 239 -0.45 -10.89 -26.18
C ARG A 239 -0.54 -9.56 -26.91
N HIS A 240 0.12 -8.55 -26.35
CA HIS A 240 0.27 -7.22 -26.94
C HIS A 240 -1.06 -6.53 -27.26
N SER A 241 -2.07 -6.69 -26.40
CA SER A 241 -3.40 -6.08 -26.57
C SER A 241 -3.85 -5.28 -25.34
N ASN A 242 -2.91 -4.60 -24.68
CA ASN A 242 -3.19 -3.75 -23.52
C ASN A 242 -3.94 -2.48 -23.97
N GLY A 243 -5.02 -2.11 -23.28
CA GLY A 243 -5.83 -0.93 -23.60
C GLY A 243 -5.93 0.03 -22.42
N SER A 244 -7.16 0.28 -21.95
CA SER A 244 -7.44 1.03 -20.72
C SER A 244 -7.88 0.14 -19.55
N GLN A 245 -8.27 -1.10 -19.81
CA GLN A 245 -8.78 -1.97 -18.75
C GLN A 245 -7.64 -2.44 -17.83
N PHE A 246 -7.89 -2.40 -16.52
CA PHE A 246 -6.94 -2.78 -15.49
C PHE A 246 -7.60 -3.70 -14.47
N TYR A 247 -6.78 -4.37 -13.67
CA TYR A 247 -7.23 -5.12 -12.51
C TYR A 247 -6.38 -4.84 -11.28
N ILE A 248 -6.99 -5.07 -10.12
CA ILE A 248 -6.35 -5.05 -8.81
C ILE A 248 -6.52 -6.44 -8.21
N THR A 249 -5.42 -7.11 -7.90
CA THR A 249 -5.45 -8.46 -7.33
C THR A 249 -6.04 -8.45 -5.91
N LEU A 250 -6.88 -9.43 -5.60
CA LEU A 250 -7.48 -9.64 -4.28
C LEU A 250 -6.70 -10.66 -3.44
N GLN A 251 -5.81 -11.42 -4.08
CA GLN A 251 -4.85 -12.34 -3.46
C GLN A 251 -3.65 -12.56 -4.39
N ALA A 252 -2.69 -13.38 -3.99
CA ALA A 252 -1.62 -13.83 -4.88
C ALA A 252 -2.20 -14.62 -6.06
N THR A 253 -1.84 -14.24 -7.29
CA THR A 253 -2.33 -14.83 -8.54
C THR A 253 -1.18 -15.16 -9.50
N PRO A 254 -0.20 -16.00 -9.10
CA PRO A 254 1.01 -16.27 -9.89
C PRO A 254 0.73 -16.91 -11.26
N TYR A 255 -0.46 -17.47 -11.49
CA TYR A 255 -0.88 -17.98 -12.80
C TYR A 255 -1.10 -16.89 -13.87
N LEU A 256 -1.13 -15.61 -13.47
CA LEU A 256 -1.15 -14.43 -14.34
C LEU A 256 0.26 -14.01 -14.79
N ASP A 257 1.31 -14.49 -14.11
CA ASP A 257 2.70 -14.15 -14.45
C ASP A 257 3.01 -14.53 -15.90
N ARG A 258 3.76 -13.64 -16.58
CA ARG A 258 4.15 -13.78 -17.99
C ARG A 258 2.99 -13.79 -18.99
N LYS A 259 1.76 -13.51 -18.55
CA LYS A 259 0.56 -13.36 -19.40
C LYS A 259 -0.02 -11.96 -19.33
N TYR A 260 0.06 -11.32 -18.18
CA TYR A 260 -0.42 -9.97 -17.94
C TYR A 260 0.70 -9.11 -17.36
N VAL A 261 0.77 -7.85 -17.77
CA VAL A 261 1.75 -6.88 -17.27
C VAL A 261 1.25 -6.34 -15.93
N ALA A 262 1.97 -6.64 -14.84
CA ALA A 262 1.87 -5.88 -13.60
C ALA A 262 2.76 -4.63 -13.70
N PHE A 263 2.27 -3.50 -13.21
CA PHE A 263 2.97 -2.21 -13.35
C PHE A 263 2.82 -1.29 -12.14
N GLY A 264 2.20 -1.76 -11.06
CA GLY A 264 2.08 -0.97 -9.84
C GLY A 264 1.48 -1.76 -8.68
N GLN A 265 1.22 -1.07 -7.58
CA GLN A 265 0.56 -1.63 -6.41
C GLN A 265 -0.35 -0.61 -5.74
N LEU A 266 -1.39 -1.10 -5.06
CA LEU A 266 -2.17 -0.32 -4.11
C LEU A 266 -1.34 -0.07 -2.84
N ILE A 267 -1.29 1.18 -2.38
CA ILE A 267 -0.52 1.59 -1.20
C ILE A 267 -1.39 2.14 -0.07
N GLU A 268 -2.56 2.69 -0.39
CA GLU A 268 -3.59 3.17 0.56
C GLU A 268 -4.98 2.88 0.00
N GLY A 269 -5.95 2.65 0.88
CA GLY A 269 -7.33 2.31 0.50
C GLY A 269 -7.66 0.83 0.71
N THR A 270 -7.09 0.18 1.72
CA THR A 270 -7.37 -1.23 2.03
C THR A 270 -8.87 -1.47 2.24
N ASP A 271 -9.52 -0.61 3.02
CA ASP A 271 -10.95 -0.70 3.31
C ASP A 271 -11.81 -0.49 2.07
N VAL A 272 -11.38 0.38 1.15
CA VAL A 272 -12.08 0.64 -0.11
C VAL A 272 -12.03 -0.60 -1.01
N LEU A 273 -10.84 -1.21 -1.15
CA LEU A 273 -10.69 -2.45 -1.92
C LEU A 273 -11.48 -3.59 -1.29
N HIS A 274 -11.52 -3.68 0.05
CA HIS A 274 -12.30 -4.68 0.76
C HIS A 274 -13.81 -4.50 0.56
N GLN A 275 -14.31 -3.28 0.67
CA GLN A 275 -15.73 -2.98 0.41
C GLN A 275 -16.12 -3.34 -1.03
N LEU A 276 -15.28 -3.02 -2.01
CA LEU A 276 -15.48 -3.40 -3.41
C LEU A 276 -15.53 -4.92 -3.63
N GLU A 277 -14.66 -5.67 -2.94
CA GLU A 277 -14.65 -7.14 -2.98
C GLU A 277 -15.90 -7.77 -2.38
N LEU A 278 -16.49 -7.15 -1.36
CA LEU A 278 -17.70 -7.62 -0.69
C LEU A 278 -19.00 -7.31 -1.45
N VAL A 279 -18.95 -6.51 -2.52
CA VAL A 279 -20.13 -6.20 -3.32
C VAL A 279 -20.70 -7.49 -3.92
N PRO A 280 -21.99 -7.81 -3.69
CA PRO A 280 -22.64 -8.95 -4.32
C PRO A 280 -22.52 -8.92 -5.86
N THR A 281 -22.31 -10.09 -6.46
CA THR A 281 -22.17 -10.22 -7.91
C THR A 281 -23.16 -11.20 -8.51
N GLU A 282 -23.51 -10.95 -9.77
CA GLU A 282 -24.19 -11.91 -10.65
C GLU A 282 -23.26 -12.18 -11.83
N ASN A 283 -22.80 -13.43 -11.99
CA ASN A 283 -21.80 -13.82 -13.00
C ASN A 283 -20.55 -12.90 -12.98
N GLU A 284 -19.99 -12.69 -11.78
CA GLU A 284 -18.84 -11.81 -11.51
C GLU A 284 -19.09 -10.32 -11.78
N ARG A 285 -20.28 -9.92 -12.24
CA ARG A 285 -20.63 -8.49 -12.39
C ARG A 285 -21.22 -7.96 -11.08
N PRO A 286 -20.69 -6.86 -10.51
CA PRO A 286 -21.31 -6.21 -9.35
C PRO A 286 -22.78 -5.85 -9.59
N ILE A 287 -23.64 -6.17 -8.62
CA ILE A 287 -25.05 -5.81 -8.65
C ILE A 287 -25.21 -4.30 -8.43
N GLN A 288 -24.51 -3.77 -7.42
CA GLN A 288 -24.39 -2.33 -7.19
C GLN A 288 -23.37 -1.71 -8.13
N GLN A 289 -23.59 -0.44 -8.49
CA GLN A 289 -22.74 0.25 -9.44
C GLN A 289 -21.49 0.79 -8.73
N CYS A 290 -20.34 0.17 -8.97
CA CYS A 290 -19.05 0.61 -8.43
C CYS A 290 -18.39 1.59 -9.41
N VAL A 291 -18.41 2.90 -9.13
CA VAL A 291 -18.00 3.97 -10.06
C VAL A 291 -16.73 4.66 -9.56
N ILE A 292 -15.80 4.95 -10.48
CA ILE A 292 -14.68 5.87 -10.26
C ILE A 292 -15.22 7.30 -10.43
N ILE A 293 -15.43 8.02 -9.33
CA ILE A 293 -16.06 9.35 -9.31
C ILE A 293 -15.06 10.50 -9.48
N ASP A 294 -13.79 10.25 -9.16
CA ASP A 294 -12.68 11.14 -9.46
C ASP A 294 -11.38 10.34 -9.62
N SER A 295 -10.43 10.87 -10.37
CA SER A 295 -9.11 10.24 -10.55
C SER A 295 -8.06 11.26 -10.94
N GLY A 296 -6.81 10.98 -10.62
CA GLY A 296 -5.73 11.89 -10.98
C GLY A 296 -4.35 11.48 -10.48
N GLU A 297 -3.40 12.39 -10.67
CA GLU A 297 -2.08 12.34 -10.05
C GLU A 297 -2.20 12.89 -8.61
N LEU A 298 -1.57 12.23 -7.64
CA LEU A 298 -1.70 12.59 -6.23
C LEU A 298 -0.96 13.89 -5.86
N TYR A 299 0.12 14.22 -6.57
CA TYR A 299 1.02 15.35 -6.27
C TYR A 299 1.12 16.37 -7.42
N ALA A 300 0.11 16.43 -8.30
CA ALA A 300 0.07 17.36 -9.43
C ALA A 300 -0.22 18.81 -9.01
#